data_AF-A0A527ZM57-F1
#
_entry.id   AF-A0A527ZM57-F1
#
_cell.length_a   1.000
_cell.length_b   1.000
_cell.length_c   1.000
_cell.angle_alpha   90.00
_cell.angle_beta   90.00
_cell.angle_gamma   90.00
#
_symmetry.space_group_name_H-M   'P 1'
#
loop_
_entity.id
_entity.type
_entity.pdbx_description
1 polymer ?
#
loop_
_entity_poly.entity_id
_entity_poly.type
_entity_poly.pdbx_seq_one_letter_code
_entity_poly.pdbx_strand_id
1 'polypeptide(L)' 'TVHRSKAVGEPPLPLGISVLHALSDAVASVADHRICPRLDPPATPERVLMAIERLKEEARTGA' A
#
# COMPACT_ATOMS: atom_id res chain seq x y z
N THR A 1 30.56 -11.60 16.84
CA THR A 1 30.07 -10.28 16.37
C THR A 1 30.95 -9.21 16.95
N VAL A 2 31.41 -8.25 16.16
CA VAL A 2 32.20 -7.12 16.65
C VAL A 2 31.35 -6.34 17.66
N HIS A 3 31.75 -6.27 18.94
CA HIS A 3 31.04 -5.54 20.00
C HIS A 3 29.52 -5.77 20.08
N ARG A 4 29.02 -6.99 19.81
CA ARG A 4 27.57 -7.31 19.73
C ARG A 4 26.80 -6.55 18.64
N SER A 5 27.49 -6.04 17.61
CA SER A 5 26.86 -5.40 16.46
C SER A 5 26.05 -6.39 15.60
N LYS A 6 25.19 -5.83 14.74
CA LYS A 6 24.38 -6.53 13.76
C LYS A 6 24.58 -5.87 12.40
N ALA A 7 24.52 -6.67 11.34
CA ALA A 7 24.47 -6.14 9.99
C ALA A 7 23.14 -5.40 9.78
N VAL A 8 23.19 -4.21 9.19
CA VAL A 8 22.03 -3.35 8.92
C VAL A 8 22.04 -2.79 7.49
N GLY A 9 22.78 -3.41 6.57
CA GLY A 9 22.78 -3.00 5.16
C GLY A 9 21.46 -3.33 4.47
N GLU A 10 21.18 -4.62 4.32
CA GLU A 10 19.95 -5.13 3.72
C GLU A 10 18.72 -5.16 4.66
N PRO A 11 18.84 -5.43 5.99
CA PRO A 11 17.67 -5.55 6.86
C PRO A 11 16.71 -4.35 6.89
N PRO A 12 17.15 -3.09 6.67
CA PRO A 12 16.23 -1.96 6.55
C PRO A 12 15.50 -1.87 5.21
N LEU A 13 15.98 -2.52 4.13
CA LEU A 13 15.38 -2.41 2.79
C LEU A 13 13.90 -2.84 2.76
N PRO A 14 13.49 -3.96 3.39
CA PRO A 14 12.08 -4.36 3.44
C PRO A 14 11.17 -3.37 4.20
N LEU A 15 11.72 -2.47 5.03
CA LEU A 15 10.90 -1.49 5.77
C LEU A 15 10.14 -0.55 4.82
N GLY A 16 10.62 -0.36 3.59
CA GLY A 16 9.91 0.42 2.57
C GLY A 16 8.54 -0.14 2.19
N ILE A 17 8.30 -1.45 2.39
CA ILE A 17 6.99 -2.09 2.14
C ILE A 17 5.90 -1.50 3.04
N SER A 18 6.27 -0.96 4.22
CA SER A 18 5.33 -0.26 5.10
C SER A 18 4.58 0.88 4.38
N VAL A 19 5.25 1.60 3.48
CA VAL A 19 4.65 2.70 2.71
C VAL A 19 3.65 2.17 1.68
N LEU A 20 3.96 1.06 1.01
CA LEU A 20 3.02 0.41 0.08
C LEU A 20 1.73 -0.03 0.80
N HIS A 21 1.85 -0.58 2.01
CA HIS A 21 0.70 -0.97 2.82
C HIS A 21 -0.09 0.25 3.33
N ALA A 22 0.59 1.32 3.75
CA ALA A 22 -0.08 2.55 4.15
C ALA A 22 -0.87 3.19 2.99
N LEU A 23 -0.32 3.19 1.78
CA LEU A 23 -1.02 3.64 0.58
C LEU A 23 -2.22 2.75 0.26
N SER A 24 -2.05 1.43 0.37
CA SER A 24 -3.16 0.48 0.17
C SER A 24 -4.30 0.73 1.16
N ASP A 25 -3.99 0.92 2.44
CA ASP A 25 -4.97 1.23 3.48
C ASP A 25 -5.71 2.55 3.22
N ALA A 26 -4.98 3.61 2.84
CA ALA A 26 -5.57 4.90 2.47
C ALA A 26 -6.50 4.81 1.23
N VAL A 27 -6.20 3.94 0.26
CA VAL A 27 -7.10 3.70 -0.87
C VAL A 27 -8.33 2.92 -0.43
N ALA A 28 -8.18 1.93 0.46
CA ALA A 28 -9.29 1.14 1.01
C ALA A 28 -10.30 2.00 1.80
N SER A 29 -9.83 3.04 2.49
CA SER A 29 -10.70 3.94 3.27
C SER A 29 -11.70 4.71 2.40
N VAL A 30 -11.45 4.83 1.09
CA VAL A 30 -12.40 5.47 0.14
C VAL A 30 -13.70 4.67 -0.02
N ALA A 31 -13.66 3.36 0.26
CA ALA A 31 -14.81 2.47 0.19
C ALA A 31 -15.17 1.89 1.58
N ASP A 32 -14.95 2.66 2.65
CA ASP A 32 -15.18 2.25 4.04
C ASP A 32 -14.51 0.90 4.40
N HIS A 33 -13.37 0.61 3.79
CA HIS A 33 -12.64 -0.67 3.91
C HIS A 33 -13.46 -1.92 3.54
N ARG A 34 -14.55 -1.77 2.79
CA ARG A 34 -15.41 -2.88 2.34
C ARG A 34 -14.85 -3.61 1.12
N ILE A 35 -14.02 -2.90 0.34
CA ILE A 35 -13.46 -3.36 -0.93
C ILE A 35 -11.94 -3.36 -0.86
N CYS A 36 -11.31 -4.42 -1.36
CA CYS A 36 -9.86 -4.52 -1.39
C CYS A 36 -9.25 -3.58 -2.46
N PRO A 37 -8.28 -2.73 -2.11
CA PRO A 37 -7.69 -1.71 -2.99
C PRO A 37 -6.85 -2.31 -4.13
N ARG A 38 -6.40 -3.57 -4.04
CA ARG A 38 -5.57 -4.27 -5.06
C ARG A 38 -4.55 -3.34 -5.74
N LEU A 39 -3.71 -2.69 -4.92
CA LEU A 39 -2.69 -1.74 -5.38
C LEU A 39 -1.36 -2.48 -5.58
N ASP A 40 -0.94 -2.62 -6.85
CA ASP A 40 0.32 -3.29 -7.18
C ASP A 40 1.52 -2.34 -7.08
N PRO A 41 2.68 -2.82 -6.60
CA PRO A 41 3.92 -2.06 -6.67
C PRO A 41 4.46 -1.96 -8.11
N PRO A 42 5.17 -0.87 -8.47
CA PRO A 42 5.34 0.36 -7.68
C PRO A 42 4.05 1.21 -7.69
N ALA A 43 3.68 1.73 -6.52
CA ALA A 43 2.51 2.59 -6.32
C ALA A 43 2.74 3.99 -6.91
N THR A 44 2.82 4.08 -8.25
CA THR A 44 2.93 5.37 -8.94
C THR A 44 1.66 6.20 -8.73
N PRO A 45 1.73 7.53 -8.81
CA PRO A 45 0.56 8.39 -8.66
C PRO A 45 -0.59 8.00 -9.59
N GLU A 46 -0.30 7.57 -10.83
CA GLU A 46 -1.30 7.14 -11.80
C GLU A 46 -2.00 5.85 -11.36
N ARG A 47 -1.26 4.86 -10.85
CA ARG A 47 -1.85 3.61 -10.32
C ARG A 47 -2.69 3.87 -9.08
N VAL A 48 -2.26 4.78 -8.21
CA VAL A 48 -3.02 5.19 -7.03
C VAL A 48 -4.33 5.87 -7.45
N LEU A 49 -4.29 6.80 -8.41
CA LEU A 49 -5.48 7.45 -8.95
C LEU A 49 -6.46 6.42 -9.55
N MET A 50 -5.97 5.51 -10.38
CA MET A 50 -6.80 4.45 -10.98
C MET A 50 -7.45 3.55 -9.93
N ALA A 51 -6.71 3.18 -8.88
CA ALA A 51 -7.26 2.36 -7.79
C ALA A 51 -8.36 3.09 -7.01
N ILE A 52 -8.18 4.39 -6.73
CA ILE A 52 -9.19 5.22 -6.05
C ILE A 52 -10.46 5.34 -6.89
N GLU A 53 -10.33 5.67 -8.18
CA GLU A 53 -11.51 5.83 -9.05
C GLU A 53 -12.27 4.51 -9.22
N ARG A 54 -11.55 3.38 -9.37
CA ARG A 54 -12.15 2.05 -9.38
C ARG A 54 -12.96 1.78 -8.10
N LEU A 55 -12.37 2.03 -6.92
CA LEU A 55 -13.05 1.80 -5.64
C LEU A 55 -14.27 2.69 -5.45
N LYS A 56 -14.23 3.96 -5.88
CA LYS A 56 -15.40 4.85 -5.85
C LYS A 56 -16.54 4.35 -6.74
N GLU A 57 -16.22 3.76 -7.88
CA GLU A 57 -17.23 3.20 -8.79
C GLU A 57 -17.86 1.92 -8.21
N GLU A 58 -17.03 1.01 -7.69
CA GLU A 58 -17.50 -0.22 -7.05
C GLU A 58 -18.35 0.09 -5.80
N ALA A 59 -17.91 1.03 -4.94
CA ALA A 59 -18.64 1.44 -3.75
C ALA A 59 -20.01 2.08 -4.07
N ARG A 60 -20.12 2.84 -5.17
CA ARG A 60 -21.40 3.39 -5.65
C ARG A 60 -22.34 2.31 -6.18
N THR A 61 -21.78 1.27 -6.78
CA THR A 61 -22.56 0.21 -7.44
C THR A 61 -23.03 -0.86 -6.44
N GLY A 62 -22.47 -0.88 -5.22
CA GLY A 62 -22.88 -1.79 -4.15
C GLY A 62 -22.54 -3.25 -4.42
N ALA A 63 -21.56 -3.51 -5.29
CA ALA A 63 -21.01 -4.83 -5.58
C ALA A 63 -20.03 -5.29 -4.48
#